data_AF-A0A4S8QUN9-F1
#
_entry.id   AF-A0A4S8QUN9-F1
#
_cell.length_a   1.000
_cell.length_b   1.000
_cell.length_c   1.000
_cell.angle_alpha   90.00
_cell.angle_beta   90.00
_cell.angle_gamma   90.00
#
_symmetry.space_group_name_H-M   'P 1'
#
loop_
_entity.id
_entity.type
_entity.pdbx_description
1 polymer ?
#
loop_
_entity_poly.entity_id
_entity_poly.type
_entity_poly.pdbx_seq_one_letter_code
_entity_poly.pdbx_strand_id
1 'polypeptide(L)'
;MANRMFAKRNVPGKGLGLIATIDISRGTRILSESALILGPELLGADLRPCIREQWSALTIQQQQDCFSFGHMHPCTNELERLCAIFNTNCLPLEGAYILEMGNPGGSQNRHKRGGLFPNACRINHACDRNAGAHWIESSQQIAVTALKDICKDEEITIHYLGLNKSRRARRASLQRDFGFNCSCGLCSLPANESKNSDRKLSEIPRLSRFIFGRIAASRLARPLRELHEFDQLVRLRNEQETGIADMGRINVTIAERVLKHSDLARGKVFAERAISDFRMVYGSDCMEIQKWGYLVDKPTEYDFFGYSKAWKTTVDEIPTNISPDKFEDWLWKRERVHSVEQIVDFRSRATFPPIIHLPFSNNSDYYETNEDSCSRARNHWCFFGEITHTNKFGNSSLAVKDVDGKEVKLAFETERGRELPPNRVVKGRTVAIINAKPHEFPIGDESYGGKIGILHDDELCLKIFPLSLKELFALNDQIQVFSTEKNGLRMCHGCQKKSAALFKCQKCSMFWYCSRACQIIGWSQNEHQDVCAILKKEPDLKRMFLLDWDTYDIHVQFPLPA
;
A
#
# COMPACT_ATOMS: atom_id res chain seq x y z
N MET A 1 23.70 -35.70 -20.00
CA MET A 1 23.61 -34.22 -19.98
C MET A 1 22.58 -33.87 -18.92
N ALA A 2 22.94 -33.13 -17.87
CA ALA A 2 21.97 -32.72 -16.86
C ALA A 2 20.81 -31.97 -17.56
N ASN A 3 19.56 -32.36 -17.28
CA ASN A 3 18.37 -31.66 -17.76
C ASN A 3 18.42 -30.23 -17.22
N ARG A 4 18.97 -29.30 -18.01
CA ARG A 4 18.99 -27.87 -17.65
C ARG A 4 17.56 -27.41 -17.57
N MET A 5 17.16 -26.84 -16.43
CA MET A 5 15.80 -26.34 -16.17
C MET A 5 15.37 -25.21 -17.11
N PHE A 6 16.32 -24.60 -17.82
CA PHE A 6 16.08 -23.51 -18.75
C PHE A 6 16.92 -23.64 -20.03
N ALA A 7 16.48 -22.96 -21.08
CA ALA A 7 17.20 -22.79 -22.34
C ALA A 7 17.15 -21.32 -22.80
N LYS A 8 18.25 -20.83 -23.40
CA LYS A 8 18.29 -19.51 -24.05
C LYS A 8 17.52 -19.60 -25.37
N ARG A 9 16.46 -18.82 -25.55
CA ARG A 9 15.67 -18.77 -26.80
C ARG A 9 15.41 -17.33 -27.20
N ASN A 10 15.17 -17.10 -28.50
CA ASN A 10 14.71 -15.80 -28.97
C ASN A 10 13.25 -15.60 -28.56
N VAL A 11 12.96 -14.47 -27.92
CA VAL A 11 11.64 -14.06 -27.45
C VAL A 11 11.19 -12.87 -28.30
N PRO A 12 10.03 -12.97 -28.99
CA PRO A 12 9.54 -11.91 -29.87
C PRO A 12 9.51 -10.54 -29.16
N GLY A 13 10.19 -9.55 -29.75
CA GLY A 13 10.23 -8.18 -29.23
C GLY A 13 11.10 -7.97 -27.98
N LYS A 14 11.76 -9.01 -27.43
CA LYS A 14 12.63 -8.92 -26.25
C LYS A 14 14.06 -9.43 -26.48
N GLY A 15 14.35 -10.02 -27.65
CA GLY A 15 15.65 -10.64 -27.92
C GLY A 15 15.81 -11.97 -27.18
N LEU A 16 17.02 -12.32 -26.75
CA LEU A 16 17.26 -13.59 -26.05
C LEU A 16 16.72 -13.55 -24.62
N GLY A 17 15.92 -14.55 -24.24
CA GLY A 17 15.42 -14.79 -22.89
C GLY A 17 15.68 -16.21 -22.41
N LEU A 18 15.43 -16.48 -21.12
CA LEU A 18 15.46 -17.84 -20.57
C LEU A 18 14.04 -18.43 -20.56
N ILE A 19 13.88 -19.61 -21.17
CA ILE A 19 12.61 -20.34 -21.22
C ILE A 19 12.74 -21.63 -20.41
N ALA A 20 11.76 -21.92 -19.56
CA ALA A 20 11.70 -23.16 -18.79
C ALA A 20 11.59 -24.38 -19.73
N THR A 21 12.38 -25.42 -19.47
CA THR A 21 12.38 -26.67 -20.27
C THR A 21 11.57 -27.79 -19.63
N ILE A 22 11.23 -27.60 -18.36
CA ILE A 22 10.42 -28.48 -17.50
C ILE A 22 9.52 -27.58 -16.63
N ASP A 23 8.54 -28.18 -15.95
CA ASP A 23 7.81 -27.48 -14.90
C ASP A 23 8.76 -27.23 -13.71
N ILE A 24 8.79 -25.99 -13.23
CA ILE A 24 9.65 -25.55 -12.11
C ILE A 24 8.73 -25.14 -10.97
N SER A 25 8.78 -25.87 -9.86
CA SER A 25 8.01 -25.52 -8.66
C SER A 25 8.54 -24.26 -7.99
N ARG A 26 7.65 -23.50 -7.36
CA ARG A 26 7.96 -22.36 -6.50
C ARG A 26 9.05 -22.71 -5.47
N GLY A 27 9.99 -21.79 -5.26
CA GLY A 27 11.12 -21.97 -4.35
C GLY A 27 12.32 -22.71 -4.96
N THR A 28 12.19 -23.23 -6.19
CA THR A 28 13.32 -23.90 -6.87
C THR A 28 14.38 -22.88 -7.27
N ARG A 29 15.64 -23.16 -6.93
CA ARG A 29 16.80 -22.42 -7.45
C ARG A 29 17.05 -22.84 -8.90
N ILE A 30 16.71 -21.95 -9.82
CA ILE A 30 16.78 -22.16 -11.27
C ILE A 30 18.24 -22.18 -11.75
N LEU A 31 19.04 -21.24 -11.24
CA LEU A 31 20.47 -21.16 -11.51
C LEU A 31 21.21 -20.47 -10.37
N SER A 32 22.51 -20.73 -10.29
CA SER A 32 23.45 -19.93 -9.52
C SER A 32 24.77 -19.85 -10.28
N GLU A 33 25.34 -18.65 -10.40
CA GLU A 33 26.54 -18.42 -11.20
C GLU A 33 27.38 -17.25 -10.69
N SER A 34 28.68 -17.28 -10.99
CA SER A 34 29.63 -16.21 -10.69
C SER A 34 29.56 -15.09 -11.74
N ALA A 35 29.93 -13.87 -11.33
CA ALA A 35 29.98 -12.73 -12.24
C ALA A 35 31.08 -12.88 -13.29
N LEU A 36 30.80 -12.38 -14.50
CA LEU A 36 31.84 -12.09 -15.50
C LEU A 36 32.58 -10.82 -15.13
N ILE A 37 31.83 -9.79 -14.73
CA ILE A 37 32.37 -8.48 -14.36
C ILE A 37 31.59 -7.98 -13.16
N LEU A 38 32.28 -7.54 -12.12
CA LEU A 38 31.71 -6.83 -10.98
C LEU A 38 31.95 -5.34 -11.15
N GLY A 39 30.99 -4.52 -10.74
CA GLY A 39 31.15 -3.07 -10.64
C GLY A 39 32.02 -2.68 -9.44
N PRO A 40 32.45 -1.41 -9.38
CA PRO A 40 33.28 -0.93 -8.29
C PRO A 40 32.57 -1.04 -6.93
N GLU A 41 33.33 -1.32 -5.88
CA GLU A 41 32.83 -1.40 -4.51
C GLU A 41 32.48 -0.02 -3.94
N LEU A 42 33.25 1.01 -4.30
CA LEU A 42 33.03 2.37 -3.85
C LEU A 42 31.95 3.05 -4.69
N LEU A 43 30.92 3.58 -4.01
CA LEU A 43 29.85 4.35 -4.63
C LEU A 43 30.39 5.56 -5.40
N GLY A 44 30.00 5.70 -6.66
CA GLY A 44 30.39 6.82 -7.52
C GLY A 44 31.81 6.72 -8.10
N ALA A 45 32.53 5.62 -7.85
CA ALA A 45 33.80 5.37 -8.50
C ALA A 45 33.64 5.15 -10.01
N ASP A 46 34.69 5.47 -10.77
CA ASP A 46 34.70 5.26 -12.22
C ASP A 46 34.64 3.76 -12.54
N LEU A 47 33.68 3.39 -13.38
CA LEU A 47 33.48 2.02 -13.85
C LEU A 47 34.59 1.57 -14.81
N ARG A 48 35.21 2.49 -15.54
CA ARG A 48 36.15 2.18 -16.64
C ARG A 48 37.39 1.40 -16.19
N PRO A 49 38.10 1.78 -15.12
CA PRO A 49 39.27 1.02 -14.66
C PRO A 49 38.87 -0.40 -14.22
N CYS A 50 37.75 -0.51 -13.51
CA CYS A 50 37.22 -1.76 -12.98
C CYS A 50 36.86 -2.76 -14.08
N ILE A 51 36.20 -2.30 -15.15
CA ILE A 51 35.91 -3.12 -16.33
C ILE A 51 37.20 -3.51 -17.06
N ARG A 52 38.12 -2.56 -17.26
CA ARG A 52 39.35 -2.82 -18.04
C ARG A 52 40.20 -3.92 -17.40
N GLU A 53 40.38 -3.87 -16.09
CA GLU A 53 41.13 -4.87 -15.33
C GLU A 53 40.51 -6.27 -15.49
N GLN A 54 39.22 -6.39 -15.19
CA GLN A 54 38.52 -7.67 -15.25
C GLN A 54 38.39 -8.22 -16.69
N TRP A 55 38.20 -7.35 -17.69
CA TRP A 55 38.10 -7.73 -19.10
C TRP A 55 39.34 -8.50 -19.59
N SER A 56 40.53 -8.08 -19.16
CA SER A 56 41.79 -8.70 -19.53
C SER A 56 41.96 -10.13 -18.96
N ALA A 57 41.26 -10.43 -17.86
CA ALA A 57 41.27 -11.73 -17.23
C ALA A 57 40.21 -12.71 -17.79
N LEU A 58 39.28 -12.23 -18.63
CA LEU A 58 38.25 -13.07 -19.23
C LEU A 58 38.80 -13.94 -20.37
N THR A 59 38.28 -15.16 -20.47
CA THR A 59 38.49 -16.01 -21.65
C THR A 59 37.82 -15.42 -22.89
N ILE A 60 38.29 -15.81 -24.08
CA ILE A 60 37.70 -15.38 -25.36
C ILE A 60 36.19 -15.69 -25.41
N GLN A 61 35.76 -16.84 -24.89
CA GLN A 61 34.34 -17.21 -24.85
C GLN A 61 33.54 -16.27 -23.94
N GLN A 62 34.07 -15.92 -22.77
CA GLN A 62 33.41 -14.98 -21.86
C GLN A 62 33.33 -13.56 -22.44
N GLN A 63 34.37 -13.12 -23.17
CA GLN A 63 34.35 -11.84 -23.88
C GLN A 63 33.28 -11.82 -24.98
N GLN A 64 33.15 -12.91 -25.74
CA GLN A 64 32.08 -13.07 -26.74
C GLN A 64 30.68 -13.06 -26.09
N ASP A 65 30.52 -13.75 -24.97
CA ASP A 65 29.27 -13.76 -24.21
C ASP A 65 28.91 -12.34 -23.72
N CYS A 66 29.88 -11.57 -23.21
CA CYS A 66 29.70 -10.16 -22.85
C CYS A 66 29.26 -9.31 -24.05
N PHE A 67 29.93 -9.40 -25.19
CA PHE A 67 29.60 -8.57 -26.36
C PHE A 67 28.30 -8.95 -27.06
N SER A 68 27.71 -10.10 -26.72
CA SER A 68 26.39 -10.49 -27.23
C SER A 68 25.23 -9.91 -26.41
N PHE A 69 25.48 -9.17 -25.32
CA PHE A 69 24.44 -8.38 -24.64
C PHE A 69 24.08 -7.11 -25.43
N GLY A 70 22.81 -6.71 -25.37
CA GLY A 70 22.34 -5.45 -25.96
C GLY A 70 22.71 -4.24 -25.08
N HIS A 71 22.72 -3.03 -25.66
CA HIS A 71 22.93 -1.79 -24.91
C HIS A 71 22.18 -0.61 -25.56
N MET A 72 21.84 0.40 -24.76
CA MET A 72 21.04 1.56 -25.20
C MET A 72 21.87 2.78 -25.62
N HIS A 73 23.15 2.85 -25.26
CA HIS A 73 24.00 4.02 -25.52
C HIS A 73 24.83 3.87 -26.80
N PRO A 74 24.99 4.93 -27.62
CA PRO A 74 25.96 4.94 -28.70
C PRO A 74 27.38 4.83 -28.13
N CYS A 75 28.26 4.11 -28.82
CA CYS A 75 29.62 3.85 -28.36
C CYS A 75 30.60 4.13 -29.49
N THR A 76 31.70 4.81 -29.18
CA THR A 76 32.74 5.15 -30.16
C THR A 76 33.95 4.23 -30.09
N ASN A 77 34.10 3.50 -28.98
CA ASN A 77 35.17 2.55 -28.75
C ASN A 77 34.70 1.34 -27.92
N GLU A 78 35.56 0.33 -27.83
CA GLU A 78 35.26 -0.94 -27.17
C GLU A 78 34.98 -0.78 -25.67
N LEU A 79 35.74 0.07 -24.97
CA LEU A 79 35.56 0.31 -23.54
C LEU A 79 34.23 1.01 -23.23
N GLU A 80 33.84 1.99 -24.06
CA GLU A 80 32.52 2.61 -23.99
C GLU A 80 31.40 1.60 -24.22
N ARG A 81 31.59 0.68 -25.18
CA ARG A 81 30.64 -0.41 -25.44
C ARG A 81 30.49 -1.31 -24.22
N LEU A 82 31.59 -1.68 -23.56
CA LEU A 82 31.54 -2.48 -22.33
C LEU A 82 30.83 -1.76 -21.19
N CYS A 83 31.12 -0.47 -20.98
CA CYS A 83 30.41 0.34 -20.00
C CYS A 83 28.91 0.43 -20.30
N ALA A 84 28.53 0.61 -21.57
CA ALA A 84 27.13 0.66 -21.98
C ALA A 84 26.42 -0.68 -21.76
N ILE A 85 27.07 -1.80 -22.08
CA ILE A 85 26.57 -3.15 -21.80
C ILE A 85 26.38 -3.35 -20.30
N PHE A 86 27.39 -3.02 -19.51
CA PHE A 86 27.34 -3.17 -18.06
C PHE A 86 26.20 -2.35 -17.46
N ASN A 87 26.09 -1.05 -17.78
CA ASN A 87 25.05 -0.17 -17.26
C ASN A 87 23.63 -0.60 -17.67
N THR A 88 23.47 -1.23 -18.83
CA THR A 88 22.16 -1.68 -19.32
C THR A 88 21.74 -3.01 -18.69
N ASN A 89 22.69 -3.92 -18.40
CA ASN A 89 22.37 -5.32 -18.08
C ASN A 89 22.76 -5.76 -16.66
N CYS A 90 23.57 -4.98 -15.93
CA CYS A 90 24.06 -5.44 -14.64
C CYS A 90 22.91 -5.67 -13.64
N LEU A 91 23.03 -6.73 -12.86
CA LEU A 91 22.12 -7.03 -11.75
C LEU A 91 22.70 -6.49 -10.44
N PRO A 92 21.88 -5.93 -9.55
CA PRO A 92 22.34 -5.43 -8.27
C PRO A 92 22.85 -6.59 -7.39
N LEU A 93 24.02 -6.40 -6.76
CA LEU A 93 24.62 -7.38 -5.85
C LEU A 93 24.15 -7.19 -4.42
N GLU A 94 23.94 -5.96 -4.00
CA GLU A 94 23.18 -5.74 -2.78
C GLU A 94 21.72 -5.90 -3.15
N GLY A 95 21.07 -6.90 -2.56
CA GLY A 95 19.63 -7.13 -2.72
C GLY A 95 18.97 -5.77 -2.68
N ALA A 96 18.26 -5.40 -3.75
CA ALA A 96 17.71 -4.07 -3.91
C ALA A 96 16.90 -3.79 -2.64
N TYR A 97 17.50 -3.09 -1.67
CA TYR A 97 16.82 -2.72 -0.45
C TYR A 97 15.65 -1.85 -0.93
N ILE A 98 14.48 -2.46 -1.12
CA ILE A 98 13.23 -1.72 -1.32
C ILE A 98 12.90 -0.96 -0.03
N LEU A 99 13.57 -1.32 1.08
CA LEU A 99 13.51 -0.67 2.38
C LEU A 99 14.48 0.52 2.53
N GLU A 100 15.50 0.67 1.68
CA GLU A 100 16.28 1.92 1.64
C GLU A 100 15.62 2.87 0.65
N MET A 101 14.75 3.71 1.20
CA MET A 101 14.17 4.83 0.50
C MET A 101 15.25 5.88 0.26
N GLY A 102 15.40 6.27 -1.01
CA GLY A 102 16.20 7.42 -1.38
C GLY A 102 15.75 8.67 -0.61
N ASN A 103 16.73 9.38 -0.06
CA ASN A 103 16.52 10.69 0.53
C ASN A 103 15.91 11.61 -0.56
N PRO A 104 14.75 12.26 -0.36
CA PRO A 104 14.10 13.08 -1.39
C PRO A 104 14.92 14.31 -1.82
N GLY A 105 16.01 14.63 -1.12
CA GLY A 105 16.96 15.69 -1.46
C GLY A 105 18.36 15.21 -1.84
N GLY A 106 18.64 13.90 -1.87
CA GLY A 106 19.90 13.33 -2.33
C GLY A 106 19.77 12.83 -3.76
N SER A 107 20.80 13.01 -4.60
CA SER A 107 20.78 12.53 -5.98
C SER A 107 20.32 11.06 -6.05
N GLN A 108 19.55 10.73 -7.08
CA GLN A 108 19.11 9.36 -7.40
C GLN A 108 20.26 8.37 -7.70
N ASN A 109 21.50 8.71 -7.33
CA ASN A 109 22.73 8.01 -7.70
C ASN A 109 23.49 7.46 -6.49
N ARG A 110 22.83 6.69 -5.60
CA ARG A 110 23.58 5.66 -4.87
C ARG A 110 23.58 4.41 -5.73
N HIS A 111 24.46 4.37 -6.73
CA HIS A 111 24.64 3.20 -7.59
C HIS A 111 25.12 2.01 -6.75
N LYS A 112 24.19 1.15 -6.31
CA LYS A 112 24.48 -0.12 -5.65
C LYS A 112 25.40 -0.94 -6.55
N ARG A 113 26.44 -1.57 -5.99
CA ARG A 113 27.38 -2.42 -6.74
C ARG A 113 26.59 -3.43 -7.58
N GLY A 114 26.90 -3.52 -8.87
CA GLY A 114 26.24 -4.42 -9.81
C GLY A 114 27.18 -5.48 -10.35
N GLY A 115 26.65 -6.51 -11.00
CA GLY A 115 27.45 -7.52 -11.70
C GLY A 115 26.83 -7.90 -13.04
N LEU A 116 27.69 -8.23 -14.00
CA LEU A 116 27.31 -8.81 -15.29
C LEU A 116 27.47 -10.33 -15.20
N PHE A 117 26.42 -11.07 -15.55
CA PHE A 117 26.34 -12.51 -15.37
C PHE A 117 25.94 -13.20 -16.67
N PRO A 118 26.50 -14.38 -17.01
CA PRO A 118 26.30 -15.00 -18.33
C PRO A 118 24.83 -15.30 -18.67
N ASN A 119 24.07 -15.83 -17.70
CA ASN A 119 22.69 -16.28 -17.90
C ASN A 119 21.68 -15.39 -17.17
N ALA A 120 21.96 -14.96 -15.94
CA ALA A 120 21.04 -14.16 -15.13
C ALA A 120 20.72 -12.82 -15.79
N CYS A 121 21.70 -12.17 -16.43
CA CYS A 121 21.49 -10.92 -17.18
C CYS A 121 20.72 -11.12 -18.50
N ARG A 122 20.42 -12.36 -18.92
CA ARG A 122 19.55 -12.65 -20.07
C ARG A 122 18.07 -12.76 -19.69
N ILE A 123 17.76 -12.75 -18.40
CA ILE A 123 16.38 -12.93 -17.95
C ILE A 123 15.60 -11.66 -18.22
N ASN A 124 14.55 -11.77 -19.04
CA ASN A 124 13.74 -10.63 -19.46
C ASN A 124 12.87 -10.07 -18.32
N HIS A 125 12.36 -8.87 -18.55
CA HIS A 125 11.46 -8.20 -17.62
C HIS A 125 10.01 -8.69 -17.73
N ALA A 126 9.36 -8.83 -16.58
CA ALA A 126 7.92 -8.69 -16.43
C ALA A 126 7.59 -7.90 -15.16
N CYS A 127 6.51 -7.10 -15.17
CA CYS A 127 6.09 -6.36 -13.98
C CYS A 127 5.49 -7.30 -12.91
N ASP A 128 4.94 -8.44 -13.34
CA ASP A 128 4.35 -9.55 -12.58
C ASP A 128 5.25 -10.81 -12.64
N ARG A 129 6.57 -10.58 -12.58
CA ARG A 129 7.67 -11.56 -12.66
C ARG A 129 7.38 -12.91 -11.98
N ASN A 130 7.96 -13.98 -12.52
CA ASN A 130 7.89 -15.33 -11.93
C ASN A 130 9.16 -15.81 -11.22
N ALA A 131 10.28 -15.07 -11.34
CA ALA A 131 11.54 -15.38 -10.66
C ALA A 131 12.19 -14.14 -10.02
N GLY A 132 13.01 -14.35 -9.00
CA GLY A 132 13.77 -13.30 -8.31
C GLY A 132 15.28 -13.58 -8.36
N ALA A 133 16.07 -12.57 -8.73
CA ALA A 133 17.52 -12.62 -8.69
C ALA A 133 18.03 -12.01 -7.37
N HIS A 134 18.97 -12.68 -6.72
CA HIS A 134 19.59 -12.22 -5.48
C HIS A 134 21.05 -12.67 -5.42
N TRP A 135 21.87 -11.88 -4.73
CA TRP A 135 23.26 -12.20 -4.48
C TRP A 135 23.40 -13.01 -3.21
N ILE A 136 24.28 -14.00 -3.25
CA ILE A 136 24.66 -14.83 -2.11
C ILE A 136 26.08 -14.44 -1.73
N GLU A 137 26.21 -13.68 -0.65
CA GLU A 137 27.49 -13.13 -0.20
C GLU A 137 28.50 -14.24 0.18
N SER A 138 28.03 -15.33 0.80
CA SER A 138 28.90 -16.44 1.23
C SER A 138 29.59 -17.17 0.07
N SER A 139 28.90 -17.30 -1.08
CA SER A 139 29.43 -17.97 -2.27
C SER A 139 29.89 -17.00 -3.36
N GLN A 140 29.67 -15.69 -3.20
CA GLN A 140 29.93 -14.66 -4.21
C GLN A 140 29.28 -14.99 -5.56
N GLN A 141 28.01 -15.40 -5.53
CA GLN A 141 27.25 -15.80 -6.73
C GLN A 141 25.88 -15.12 -6.78
N ILE A 142 25.40 -14.83 -7.99
CA ILE A 142 23.98 -14.54 -8.18
C ILE A 142 23.22 -15.85 -8.21
N ALA A 143 22.05 -15.88 -7.59
CA ALA A 143 21.10 -16.97 -7.69
C ALA A 143 19.75 -16.44 -8.18
N VAL A 144 19.06 -17.26 -8.96
CA VAL A 144 17.71 -16.99 -9.45
C VAL A 144 16.79 -18.07 -8.92
N THR A 145 15.76 -17.66 -8.19
CA THR A 145 14.80 -18.58 -7.56
C THR A 145 13.39 -18.32 -8.10
N ALA A 146 12.65 -19.39 -8.38
CA ALA A 146 11.25 -19.32 -8.79
C ALA A 146 10.39 -18.77 -7.64
N LEU A 147 9.63 -17.71 -7.90
CA LEU A 147 8.73 -17.09 -6.93
C LEU A 147 7.30 -17.67 -7.01
N LYS A 148 6.98 -18.29 -8.13
CA LYS A 148 5.75 -19.06 -8.36
C LYS A 148 6.09 -20.30 -9.19
N ASP A 149 5.13 -21.19 -9.34
CA ASP A 149 5.28 -22.31 -10.28
C ASP A 149 5.43 -21.74 -11.69
N ILE A 150 6.39 -22.26 -12.45
CA ILE A 150 6.68 -21.86 -13.83
C ILE A 150 6.45 -23.09 -14.70
N CYS A 151 5.52 -22.98 -15.65
CA CYS A 151 5.21 -24.09 -16.53
C CYS A 151 6.35 -24.31 -17.53
N LYS A 152 6.50 -25.54 -18.02
CA LYS A 152 7.34 -25.82 -19.18
C LYS A 152 6.97 -24.89 -20.34
N ASP A 153 8.00 -24.41 -21.04
CA ASP A 153 7.93 -23.46 -22.16
C ASP A 153 7.48 -22.03 -21.78
N GLU A 154 7.24 -21.75 -20.50
CA GLU A 154 7.05 -20.38 -19.98
C GLU A 154 8.38 -19.62 -19.91
N GLU A 155 8.33 -18.31 -20.17
CA GLU A 155 9.48 -17.42 -20.03
C GLU A 155 9.77 -17.16 -18.55
N ILE A 156 11.02 -17.40 -18.13
CA ILE A 156 11.50 -16.99 -16.81
C ILE A 156 11.76 -15.49 -16.87
N THR A 157 11.19 -14.75 -15.92
CA THR A 157 11.21 -13.28 -15.90
C THR A 157 11.56 -12.72 -14.53
N ILE A 158 12.27 -11.59 -14.51
CA ILE A 158 12.59 -10.82 -13.29
C ILE A 158 12.02 -9.40 -13.39
N HIS A 159 12.14 -8.64 -12.32
CA HIS A 159 11.65 -7.26 -12.26
C HIS A 159 12.83 -6.29 -12.31
N TYR A 160 12.93 -5.48 -13.37
CA TYR A 160 14.05 -4.54 -13.56
C TYR A 160 13.85 -3.24 -12.77
N LEU A 161 12.60 -2.90 -12.44
CA LEU A 161 12.29 -1.61 -11.85
C LEU A 161 12.35 -1.70 -10.31
N GLY A 162 13.02 -0.79 -9.62
CA GLY A 162 13.14 -0.86 -8.14
C GLY A 162 11.90 -0.43 -7.35
N LEU A 163 10.80 -0.01 -8.01
CA LEU A 163 9.68 0.66 -7.34
C LEU A 163 8.34 0.33 -7.97
N ASN A 164 7.30 0.25 -7.13
CA ASN A 164 5.90 0.14 -7.52
C ASN A 164 5.42 1.45 -8.14
N LYS A 165 5.64 1.58 -9.45
CA LYS A 165 5.26 2.72 -10.29
C LYS A 165 3.93 2.44 -10.97
N SER A 166 3.19 3.48 -11.39
CA SER A 166 2.01 3.32 -12.25
C SER A 166 2.37 2.71 -13.62
N ARG A 167 1.40 2.16 -14.36
CA ARG A 167 1.61 1.57 -15.70
C ARG A 167 2.32 2.54 -16.64
N ARG A 168 1.90 3.81 -16.61
CA ARG A 168 2.54 4.88 -17.40
C ARG A 168 4.00 5.05 -17.00
N ALA A 169 4.30 5.15 -15.71
CA ALA A 169 5.66 5.35 -15.21
C ALA A 169 6.57 4.12 -15.40
N ARG A 170 6.02 2.90 -15.29
CA ARG A 170 6.74 1.65 -15.63
C ARG A 170 7.14 1.64 -17.09
N ARG A 171 6.18 1.85 -18.01
CA ARG A 171 6.43 1.88 -19.46
C ARG A 171 7.41 2.98 -19.87
N ALA A 172 7.24 4.20 -19.34
CA ALA A 172 8.15 5.30 -19.61
C ALA A 172 9.59 5.00 -19.13
N SER A 173 9.75 4.37 -17.97
CA SER A 173 11.08 3.97 -17.47
C SER A 173 11.70 2.90 -18.36
N LEU A 174 10.94 1.84 -18.72
CA LEU A 174 11.44 0.77 -19.58
C LEU A 174 11.80 1.27 -20.99
N GLN A 175 11.00 2.16 -21.56
CA GLN A 175 11.27 2.72 -22.87
C GLN A 175 12.55 3.58 -22.86
N ARG A 176 12.75 4.37 -21.81
CA ARG A 176 13.94 5.23 -21.67
C ARG A 176 15.20 4.43 -21.38
N ASP A 177 15.12 3.50 -20.44
CA ASP A 177 16.28 2.84 -19.85
C ASP A 177 16.65 1.52 -20.58
N PHE A 178 15.69 0.90 -21.29
CA PHE A 178 15.84 -0.39 -21.96
C PHE A 178 15.27 -0.45 -23.38
N GLY A 179 14.61 0.60 -23.87
CA GLY A 179 14.15 0.70 -25.25
C GLY A 179 12.89 -0.07 -25.62
N PHE A 180 12.13 -0.63 -24.66
CA PHE A 180 10.93 -1.44 -24.96
C PHE A 180 9.69 -1.08 -24.12
N ASN A 181 8.52 -1.47 -24.62
CA ASN A 181 7.24 -1.39 -23.91
C ASN A 181 6.85 -2.75 -23.33
N CYS A 182 6.56 -2.80 -22.02
CA CYS A 182 6.13 -4.03 -21.37
C CYS A 182 4.68 -4.42 -21.72
N SER A 183 4.49 -5.69 -22.06
CA SER A 183 3.22 -6.33 -22.41
C SER A 183 2.82 -7.48 -21.46
N CYS A 184 3.45 -7.56 -20.28
CA CYS A 184 3.10 -8.55 -19.25
C CYS A 184 1.64 -8.43 -18.76
N GLY A 185 1.15 -9.41 -18.00
CA GLY A 185 -0.24 -9.46 -17.52
C GLY A 185 -0.67 -8.16 -16.83
N LEU A 186 0.18 -7.63 -15.93
CA LEU A 186 -0.05 -6.35 -15.25
C LEU A 186 -0.12 -5.15 -16.21
N CYS A 187 0.74 -5.11 -17.23
CA CYS A 187 0.76 -4.03 -18.21
C CYS A 187 -0.30 -4.19 -19.32
N SER A 188 -0.93 -5.34 -19.40
CA SER A 188 -1.97 -5.67 -20.39
C SER A 188 -3.39 -5.59 -19.81
N LEU A 189 -3.53 -5.32 -18.51
CA LEU A 189 -4.82 -5.09 -17.86
C LEU A 189 -5.67 -4.03 -18.59
N PRO A 190 -7.01 -4.21 -18.62
CA PRO A 190 -7.96 -3.18 -19.01
C PRO A 190 -7.77 -1.88 -18.23
N ALA A 191 -8.21 -0.74 -18.78
CA ALA A 191 -7.96 0.57 -18.18
C ALA A 191 -8.43 0.70 -16.72
N ASN A 192 -9.63 0.19 -16.39
CA ASN A 192 -10.19 0.27 -15.03
C ASN A 192 -9.41 -0.62 -14.04
N GLU A 193 -9.06 -1.84 -14.45
CA GLU A 193 -8.27 -2.75 -13.61
C GLU A 193 -6.84 -2.24 -13.42
N SER A 194 -6.25 -1.66 -14.47
CA SER A 194 -4.94 -1.01 -14.41
C SER A 194 -4.94 0.17 -13.43
N LYS A 195 -6.00 0.99 -13.40
CA LYS A 195 -6.14 2.08 -12.41
C LYS A 195 -6.16 1.54 -10.98
N ASN A 196 -6.97 0.52 -10.72
CA ASN A 196 -7.07 -0.11 -9.40
C ASN A 196 -5.74 -0.74 -8.97
N SER A 197 -5.06 -1.42 -9.89
CA SER A 197 -3.72 -1.98 -9.65
C SER A 197 -2.70 -0.89 -9.37
N ASP A 198 -2.65 0.18 -10.18
CA ASP A 198 -1.72 1.28 -10.00
C ASP A 198 -1.92 1.98 -8.65
N ARG A 199 -3.18 2.10 -8.18
CA ARG A 199 -3.49 2.63 -6.85
C ARG A 199 -2.96 1.73 -5.72
N LYS A 200 -3.19 0.42 -5.81
CA LYS A 200 -2.65 -0.52 -4.81
C LYS A 200 -1.12 -0.48 -4.76
N LEU A 201 -0.50 -0.42 -5.94
CA LEU A 201 0.95 -0.34 -6.10
C LEU A 201 1.53 0.96 -5.53
N SER A 202 0.84 2.10 -5.64
CA SER A 202 1.30 3.37 -5.06
C SER A 202 1.24 3.41 -3.53
N GLU A 203 0.38 2.60 -2.91
CA GLU A 203 0.30 2.53 -1.44
C GLU A 203 1.49 1.79 -0.83
N ILE A 204 2.05 0.79 -1.51
CA ILE A 204 3.21 0.02 -1.00
C ILE A 204 4.41 0.92 -0.64
N PRO A 205 4.95 1.79 -1.54
CA PRO A 205 6.07 2.65 -1.19
C PRO A 205 5.68 3.69 -0.14
N ARG A 206 4.43 4.17 -0.13
CA ARG A 206 3.94 5.11 0.87
C ARG A 206 3.97 4.51 2.28
N LEU A 207 3.42 3.31 2.44
CA LEU A 207 3.44 2.54 3.68
C LEU A 207 4.87 2.18 4.07
N SER A 208 5.65 1.65 3.11
CA SER A 208 7.04 1.25 3.35
C SER A 208 7.89 2.44 3.85
N ARG A 209 7.73 3.65 3.29
CA ARG A 209 8.48 4.83 3.76
C ARG A 209 8.28 5.08 5.24
N PHE A 210 7.02 4.99 5.63
CA PHE A 210 6.62 5.41 6.95
C PHE A 210 7.01 4.35 7.98
N ILE A 211 6.64 3.09 7.72
CA ILE A 211 6.85 1.96 8.63
C ILE A 211 8.33 1.71 8.91
N PHE A 212 9.18 1.81 7.88
CA PHE A 212 10.61 1.54 8.01
C PHE A 212 11.45 2.80 8.31
N GLY A 213 10.89 3.99 8.14
CA GLY A 213 11.55 5.23 8.57
C GLY A 213 11.61 5.34 10.10
N ARG A 214 12.65 6.01 10.63
CA ARG A 214 12.71 6.29 12.07
C ARG A 214 11.62 7.28 12.44
N ILE A 215 10.70 6.88 13.32
CA ILE A 215 9.71 7.79 13.89
C ILE A 215 10.45 8.65 14.92
N ALA A 216 10.37 9.97 14.78
CA ALA A 216 10.95 10.89 15.76
C ALA A 216 10.43 10.53 17.16
N ALA A 217 11.35 10.31 18.11
CA ALA A 217 11.11 9.67 19.41
C ALA A 217 10.10 10.37 20.35
N SER A 218 9.40 11.42 19.92
CA SER A 218 8.66 12.33 20.80
C SER A 218 7.16 12.10 20.94
N ARG A 219 6.52 11.09 20.31
CA ARG A 219 5.06 10.92 20.41
C ARG A 219 4.60 9.46 20.54
N LEU A 220 3.49 9.28 21.28
CA LEU A 220 2.87 8.00 21.68
C LEU A 220 2.86 6.99 20.52
N ALA A 221 3.70 5.96 20.60
CA ALA A 221 3.63 4.84 19.67
C ALA A 221 2.21 4.25 19.73
N ARG A 222 1.55 4.13 18.57
CA ARG A 222 0.28 3.41 18.40
C ARG A 222 0.60 2.02 17.84
N PRO A 223 1.07 1.07 18.66
CA PRO A 223 1.63 -0.19 18.17
C PRO A 223 0.60 -1.02 17.38
N LEU A 224 -0.68 -0.96 17.75
CA LEU A 224 -1.75 -1.67 17.03
C LEU A 224 -1.90 -1.15 15.60
N ARG A 225 -1.85 0.16 15.44
CA ARG A 225 -1.92 0.80 14.12
C ARG A 225 -0.72 0.43 13.26
N GLU A 226 0.49 0.46 13.84
CA GLU A 226 1.70 0.04 13.12
C GLU A 226 1.59 -1.43 12.67
N LEU A 227 1.08 -2.32 13.54
CA LEU A 227 0.83 -3.71 13.17
C LEU A 227 -0.19 -3.86 12.04
N HIS A 228 -1.27 -3.07 12.03
CA HIS A 228 -2.24 -3.06 10.94
C HIS A 228 -1.64 -2.51 9.64
N GLU A 229 -0.79 -1.49 9.70
CA GLU A 229 -0.03 -0.98 8.55
C GLU A 229 0.89 -2.05 7.95
N PHE A 230 1.55 -2.85 8.80
CA PHE A 230 2.26 -4.05 8.35
C PHE A 230 1.31 -5.08 7.72
N ASP A 231 0.13 -5.35 8.29
CA ASP A 231 -0.87 -6.27 7.72
C ASP A 231 -1.22 -5.86 6.29
N GLN A 232 -1.55 -4.59 6.07
CA GLN A 232 -1.87 -4.08 4.73
C GLN A 232 -0.67 -4.16 3.79
N LEU A 233 0.53 -3.80 4.25
CA LEU A 233 1.73 -3.91 3.42
C LEU A 233 1.96 -5.36 2.96
N VAL A 234 1.82 -6.32 3.88
CA VAL A 234 1.94 -7.76 3.59
C VAL A 234 0.87 -8.21 2.60
N ARG A 235 -0.40 -7.83 2.81
CA ARG A 235 -1.50 -8.16 1.89
C ARG A 235 -1.29 -7.58 0.50
N LEU A 236 -0.93 -6.31 0.40
CA LEU A 236 -0.66 -5.64 -0.89
C LEU A 236 0.49 -6.33 -1.63
N ARG A 237 1.54 -6.76 -0.94
CA ARG A 237 2.68 -7.48 -1.55
C ARG A 237 2.32 -8.90 -1.98
N ASN A 238 1.52 -9.60 -1.18
CA ASN A 238 1.04 -10.94 -1.50
C ASN A 238 0.10 -10.93 -2.71
N GLU A 239 -0.82 -9.96 -2.81
CA GLU A 239 -1.73 -9.79 -3.95
C GLU A 239 -1.00 -9.55 -5.28
N GLN A 240 0.19 -8.96 -5.25
CA GLN A 240 0.97 -8.70 -6.46
C GLN A 240 1.90 -9.85 -6.83
N GLU A 241 2.01 -10.91 -6.00
CA GLU A 241 2.95 -12.03 -6.14
C GLU A 241 4.43 -11.64 -6.32
N THR A 242 4.77 -10.35 -6.15
CA THR A 242 6.12 -9.81 -6.38
C THR A 242 7.02 -9.92 -5.15
N GLY A 243 6.45 -10.29 -3.99
CA GLY A 243 6.96 -9.94 -2.66
C GLY A 243 7.93 -10.90 -1.97
N ILE A 244 8.09 -12.15 -2.41
CA ILE A 244 8.75 -13.19 -1.56
C ILE A 244 10.18 -12.81 -1.13
N ALA A 245 10.97 -12.17 -2.00
CA ALA A 245 12.34 -11.76 -1.66
C ALA A 245 12.42 -10.78 -0.47
N ASP A 246 11.42 -9.92 -0.29
CA ASP A 246 11.39 -8.93 0.80
C ASP A 246 10.63 -9.42 2.03
N MET A 247 9.74 -10.42 1.88
CA MET A 247 8.85 -10.86 2.96
C MET A 247 9.60 -11.30 4.21
N GLY A 248 10.75 -11.97 4.03
CA GLY A 248 11.58 -12.40 5.16
C GLY A 248 11.99 -11.21 6.04
N ARG A 249 12.46 -10.12 5.45
CA ARG A 249 12.87 -8.91 6.20
C ARG A 249 11.68 -8.19 6.82
N ILE A 250 10.56 -8.10 6.11
CA ILE A 250 9.32 -7.50 6.64
C ILE A 250 8.87 -8.29 7.88
N ASN A 251 8.86 -9.62 7.81
CA ASN A 251 8.49 -10.50 8.91
C ASN A 251 9.47 -10.39 10.10
N VAL A 252 10.78 -10.25 9.87
CA VAL A 252 11.74 -9.93 10.94
C VAL A 252 11.37 -8.61 11.62
N THR A 253 11.15 -7.54 10.86
CA THR A 253 10.81 -6.24 11.44
C THR A 253 9.50 -6.29 12.23
N ILE A 254 8.48 -7.01 11.75
CA ILE A 254 7.24 -7.21 12.50
C ILE A 254 7.51 -7.96 13.81
N ALA A 255 8.30 -9.04 13.76
CA ALA A 255 8.69 -9.80 14.94
C ALA A 255 9.37 -8.90 15.98
N GLU A 256 10.36 -8.11 15.58
CA GLU A 256 11.03 -7.12 16.44
C GLU A 256 10.04 -6.12 17.07
N ARG A 257 9.07 -5.62 16.28
CA ARG A 257 8.05 -4.66 16.76
C ARG A 257 7.14 -5.27 17.81
N VAL A 258 6.63 -6.48 17.60
CA VAL A 258 5.73 -7.13 18.58
C VAL A 258 6.49 -7.60 19.83
N LEU A 259 7.75 -8.07 19.68
CA LEU A 259 8.63 -8.47 20.79
C LEU A 259 8.98 -7.29 21.70
N LYS A 260 9.15 -6.09 21.14
CA LYS A 260 9.30 -4.85 21.92
C LYS A 260 8.12 -4.61 22.89
N HIS A 261 6.93 -5.10 22.55
CA HIS A 261 5.72 -5.02 23.36
C HIS A 261 5.41 -6.30 24.18
N SER A 262 6.39 -7.19 24.34
CA SER A 262 6.31 -8.46 25.08
C SER A 262 5.37 -9.51 24.46
N ASP A 263 4.97 -9.39 23.19
CA ASP A 263 4.10 -10.39 22.52
C ASP A 263 4.95 -11.55 21.97
N LEU A 264 5.33 -12.49 22.84
CA LEU A 264 6.15 -13.65 22.46
C LEU A 264 5.42 -14.58 21.48
N ALA A 265 4.10 -14.74 21.65
CA ALA A 265 3.29 -15.61 20.80
C ALA A 265 3.38 -15.17 19.33
N ARG A 266 3.05 -13.89 19.05
CA ARG A 266 3.12 -13.36 17.68
C ARG A 266 4.55 -13.18 17.20
N GLY A 267 5.46 -12.77 18.09
CA GLY A 267 6.88 -12.60 17.77
C GLY A 267 7.50 -13.87 17.19
N LYS A 268 7.21 -15.02 17.81
CA LYS A 268 7.67 -16.32 17.31
C LYS A 268 7.08 -16.67 15.94
N VAL A 269 5.77 -16.50 15.74
CA VAL A 269 5.10 -16.80 14.45
C VAL A 269 5.69 -15.95 13.32
N PHE A 270 5.90 -14.66 13.53
CA PHE A 270 6.51 -13.79 12.52
C PHE A 270 7.99 -14.13 12.26
N ALA A 271 8.75 -14.48 13.29
CA ALA A 271 10.13 -14.96 13.12
C ALA A 271 10.18 -16.26 12.30
N GLU A 272 9.29 -17.22 12.56
CA GLU A 272 9.19 -18.47 11.80
C GLU A 272 8.85 -18.23 10.33
N ARG A 273 7.89 -17.31 10.06
CA ARG A 273 7.58 -16.87 8.69
C ARG A 273 8.80 -16.28 8.01
N ALA A 274 9.54 -15.42 8.71
CA ALA A 274 10.76 -14.83 8.17
C ALA A 274 11.80 -15.88 7.76
N ILE A 275 12.08 -16.85 8.63
CA ILE A 275 13.04 -17.93 8.34
C ILE A 275 12.55 -18.81 7.18
N SER A 276 11.25 -19.09 7.12
CA SER A 276 10.67 -19.83 5.99
C SER A 276 10.85 -19.07 4.66
N ASP A 277 10.60 -17.76 4.65
CA ASP A 277 10.78 -16.90 3.48
C ASP A 277 12.25 -16.85 3.05
N PHE A 278 13.17 -16.66 4.00
CA PHE A 278 14.61 -16.66 3.71
C PHE A 278 15.07 -17.99 3.14
N ARG A 279 14.63 -19.11 3.71
CA ARG A 279 14.96 -20.45 3.23
C ARG A 279 14.45 -20.66 1.80
N MET A 280 13.23 -20.21 1.52
CA MET A 280 12.62 -20.32 0.20
C MET A 280 13.41 -19.52 -0.85
N VAL A 281 13.84 -18.30 -0.52
CA VAL A 281 14.50 -17.41 -1.49
C VAL A 281 15.99 -17.73 -1.61
N TYR A 282 16.69 -17.74 -0.47
CA TYR A 282 18.14 -17.77 -0.37
C TYR A 282 18.71 -19.15 -0.05
N GLY A 283 17.87 -20.15 0.25
CA GLY A 283 18.33 -21.48 0.66
C GLY A 283 18.58 -21.57 2.17
N SER A 284 18.85 -22.79 2.67
CA SER A 284 18.97 -23.05 4.11
C SER A 284 20.26 -22.55 4.75
N ASP A 285 21.28 -22.29 3.94
CA ASP A 285 22.64 -21.90 4.33
C ASP A 285 22.88 -20.37 4.27
N CYS A 286 21.83 -19.58 4.03
CA CYS A 286 21.98 -18.14 3.85
C CYS A 286 22.33 -17.39 5.15
N MET A 287 23.01 -16.26 5.00
CA MET A 287 23.43 -15.40 6.13
C MET A 287 22.23 -14.79 6.86
N GLU A 288 21.10 -14.56 6.19
CA GLU A 288 19.88 -14.06 6.82
C GLU A 288 19.36 -15.01 7.90
N ILE A 289 19.39 -16.33 7.65
CA ILE A 289 18.97 -17.33 8.64
C ILE A 289 19.98 -17.38 9.80
N GLN A 290 21.28 -17.29 9.51
CA GLN A 290 22.31 -17.22 10.57
C GLN A 290 22.14 -15.97 11.45
N LYS A 291 21.79 -14.84 10.83
CA LYS A 291 21.61 -13.55 11.50
C LYS A 291 20.34 -13.48 12.34
N TRP A 292 19.22 -14.00 11.84
CA TRP A 292 17.90 -13.80 12.44
C TRP A 292 17.28 -15.07 13.04
N GLY A 293 17.89 -16.23 12.84
CA GLY A 293 17.40 -17.53 13.34
C GLY A 293 17.18 -17.54 14.85
N TYR A 294 18.02 -16.82 15.61
CA TYR A 294 17.88 -16.71 17.06
C TYR A 294 16.53 -16.12 17.49
N LEU A 295 15.82 -15.35 16.65
CA LEU A 295 14.49 -14.83 16.98
C LEU A 295 13.43 -15.93 17.09
N VAL A 296 13.65 -17.08 16.45
CA VAL A 296 12.80 -18.27 16.58
C VAL A 296 13.16 -19.04 17.85
N ASP A 297 14.46 -19.28 18.05
CA ASP A 297 14.96 -20.13 19.13
C ASP A 297 14.91 -19.45 20.50
N LYS A 298 15.24 -18.15 20.52
CA LYS A 298 15.44 -17.33 21.73
C LYS A 298 14.97 -15.88 21.51
N PRO A 299 13.68 -15.64 21.23
CA PRO A 299 13.14 -14.30 20.99
C PRO A 299 13.36 -13.29 22.13
N THR A 300 13.58 -13.77 23.36
CA THR A 300 13.87 -12.94 24.54
C THR A 300 15.27 -12.35 24.55
N GLU A 301 16.21 -12.86 23.74
CA GLU A 301 17.56 -12.30 23.58
C GLU A 301 17.58 -11.07 22.67
N TYR A 302 16.45 -10.69 22.04
CA TYR A 302 16.36 -9.46 21.27
C TYR A 302 16.53 -8.22 22.17
N ASP A 303 17.44 -7.31 21.80
CA ASP A 303 17.87 -6.17 22.63
C ASP A 303 16.73 -5.30 23.19
N PHE A 304 15.66 -5.10 22.41
CA PHE A 304 14.51 -4.26 22.82
C PHE A 304 13.33 -5.08 23.36
N PHE A 305 13.50 -6.38 23.57
CA PHE A 305 12.46 -7.24 24.13
C PHE A 305 11.96 -6.68 25.47
N GLY A 306 10.64 -6.64 25.63
CA GLY A 306 10.02 -6.26 26.90
C GLY A 306 10.09 -4.78 27.27
N TYR A 307 10.52 -3.90 26.35
CA TYR A 307 10.48 -2.44 26.53
C TYR A 307 9.09 -1.96 26.98
N SER A 308 8.03 -2.60 26.48
CA SER A 308 6.66 -2.46 26.93
C SER A 308 6.05 -3.82 27.22
N LYS A 309 5.13 -3.88 28.19
CA LYS A 309 4.33 -5.08 28.52
C LYS A 309 2.90 -5.01 27.96
N ALA A 310 2.62 -4.06 27.06
CA ALA A 310 1.27 -3.78 26.57
C ALA A 310 0.59 -4.99 25.92
N TRP A 311 1.35 -5.90 25.31
CA TRP A 311 0.86 -7.10 24.65
C TRP A 311 1.52 -8.36 25.19
N LYS A 312 1.83 -8.39 26.49
CA LYS A 312 2.51 -9.53 27.11
C LYS A 312 1.74 -10.83 26.85
N THR A 313 2.40 -11.77 26.15
CA THR A 313 1.95 -13.14 25.91
C THR A 313 3.12 -14.10 26.07
N THR A 314 2.83 -15.39 26.13
CA THR A 314 3.79 -16.51 26.12
C THR A 314 3.63 -17.35 24.86
N VAL A 315 4.64 -18.16 24.53
CA VAL A 315 4.60 -19.02 23.32
C VAL A 315 3.46 -20.03 23.36
N ASP A 316 3.05 -20.48 24.55
CA ASP A 316 1.96 -21.44 24.74
C ASP A 316 0.57 -20.84 24.43
N GLU A 317 0.47 -19.52 24.26
CA GLU A 317 -0.76 -18.82 23.89
C GLU A 317 -0.97 -18.72 22.37
N ILE A 318 -0.12 -19.36 21.55
CA ILE A 318 -0.34 -19.48 20.10
C ILE A 318 -1.53 -20.42 19.85
N PRO A 319 -2.62 -19.95 19.19
CA PRO A 319 -3.79 -20.79 18.94
C PRO A 319 -3.48 -21.92 17.95
N THR A 320 -3.89 -23.15 18.28
CA THR A 320 -3.65 -24.35 17.44
C THR A 320 -4.92 -24.92 16.80
N ASN A 321 -6.09 -24.67 17.38
CA ASN A 321 -7.38 -25.28 16.96
C ASN A 321 -8.37 -24.25 16.39
N ILE A 322 -7.89 -23.37 15.51
CA ILE A 322 -8.72 -22.37 14.83
C ILE A 322 -8.50 -22.45 13.31
N SER A 323 -9.49 -22.01 12.53
CA SER A 323 -9.37 -21.93 11.07
C SER A 323 -8.28 -20.93 10.65
N PRO A 324 -7.63 -21.11 9.48
CA PRO A 324 -6.58 -20.19 8.99
C PRO A 324 -6.97 -18.71 9.02
N ASP A 325 -8.20 -18.37 8.63
CA ASP A 325 -8.68 -16.98 8.63
C ASP A 325 -8.73 -16.38 10.03
N LYS A 326 -9.21 -17.16 11.02
CA LYS A 326 -9.24 -16.75 12.43
C LYS A 326 -7.83 -16.64 13.00
N PHE A 327 -6.91 -17.47 12.54
CA PHE A 327 -5.51 -17.38 12.93
C PHE A 327 -4.86 -16.09 12.41
N GLU A 328 -5.12 -15.71 11.17
CA GLU A 328 -4.68 -14.41 10.65
C GLU A 328 -5.33 -13.24 11.41
N ASP A 329 -6.62 -13.32 11.73
CA ASP A 329 -7.29 -12.27 12.50
C ASP A 329 -6.69 -12.11 13.92
N TRP A 330 -6.37 -13.23 14.58
CA TRP A 330 -5.62 -13.21 15.83
C TRP A 330 -4.22 -12.63 15.63
N LEU A 331 -3.45 -13.12 14.65
CA LEU A 331 -2.06 -12.74 14.40
C LEU A 331 -1.94 -11.22 14.19
N TRP A 332 -2.85 -10.65 13.42
CA TRP A 332 -2.88 -9.22 13.11
C TRP A 332 -3.72 -8.39 14.08
N LYS A 333 -4.25 -8.98 15.16
CA LYS A 333 -5.14 -8.32 16.13
C LYS A 333 -6.29 -7.56 15.43
N ARG A 334 -6.95 -8.22 14.46
CA ARG A 334 -8.11 -7.69 13.72
C ARG A 334 -9.42 -7.87 14.45
N GLU A 335 -9.42 -8.66 15.51
CA GLU A 335 -10.58 -8.86 16.38
C GLU A 335 -11.07 -7.49 16.88
N ARG A 336 -12.30 -7.13 16.51
CA ARG A 336 -12.92 -5.89 16.98
C ARG A 336 -13.06 -5.97 18.49
N VAL A 337 -12.30 -5.12 19.19
CA VAL A 337 -12.65 -4.74 20.56
C VAL A 337 -14.12 -4.36 20.51
N HIS A 338 -14.94 -4.99 21.35
CA HIS A 338 -16.33 -4.56 21.56
C HIS A 338 -16.29 -3.20 22.27
N SER A 339 -15.76 -2.17 21.60
CA SER A 339 -15.91 -0.81 22.05
C SER A 339 -17.38 -0.45 21.85
N VAL A 340 -17.92 0.21 22.87
CA VAL A 340 -19.24 0.84 22.84
C VAL A 340 -19.42 1.51 21.47
N GLU A 341 -20.49 1.19 20.72
CA GLU A 341 -20.82 1.84 19.43
C GLU A 341 -20.88 3.36 19.68
N GLN A 342 -19.75 4.07 19.52
CA GLN A 342 -19.68 5.51 19.73
C GLN A 342 -20.15 6.16 18.44
N ILE A 343 -21.34 6.74 18.50
CA ILE A 343 -21.93 7.37 17.33
C ILE A 343 -21.33 8.75 17.13
N VAL A 344 -20.66 8.90 16.00
CA VAL A 344 -19.90 10.10 15.64
C VAL A 344 -20.86 11.25 15.33
N ASP A 345 -20.56 12.44 15.85
CA ASP A 345 -21.30 13.67 15.54
C ASP A 345 -20.71 14.32 14.27
N PHE A 346 -21.52 14.44 13.22
CA PHE A 346 -21.12 15.10 11.98
C PHE A 346 -20.86 16.61 12.12
N ARG A 347 -21.21 17.20 13.28
CA ARG A 347 -20.84 18.58 13.63
C ARG A 347 -19.44 18.69 14.25
N SER A 348 -18.76 17.58 14.52
CA SER A 348 -17.37 17.58 14.99
C SER A 348 -16.47 18.23 13.95
N ARG A 349 -15.91 19.41 14.26
CA ARG A 349 -15.02 20.13 13.33
C ARG A 349 -13.62 19.50 13.22
N ALA A 350 -13.26 18.64 14.17
CA ALA A 350 -12.02 17.85 14.09
C ALA A 350 -12.16 16.71 13.06
N THR A 351 -13.34 16.10 12.98
CA THR A 351 -13.62 14.96 12.08
C THR A 351 -14.18 15.42 10.74
N PHE A 352 -15.03 16.45 10.73
CA PHE A 352 -15.68 17.01 9.54
C PHE A 352 -15.36 18.50 9.37
N PRO A 353 -14.08 18.83 9.09
CA PRO A 353 -13.64 20.21 8.97
C PRO A 353 -14.19 20.91 7.71
N PRO A 354 -14.45 22.23 7.78
CA PRO A 354 -14.61 23.09 6.59
C PRO A 354 -13.29 23.23 5.82
N ILE A 355 -13.34 23.83 4.61
CA ILE A 355 -12.16 23.97 3.73
C ILE A 355 -10.98 24.70 4.40
N ILE A 356 -11.26 25.69 5.24
CA ILE A 356 -10.24 26.52 5.90
C ILE A 356 -9.51 25.76 7.03
N HIS A 357 -10.12 24.69 7.54
CA HIS A 357 -9.57 23.85 8.59
C HIS A 357 -9.11 22.49 8.05
N LEU A 358 -9.19 22.25 6.73
CA LEU A 358 -8.66 21.04 6.14
C LEU A 358 -7.15 20.97 6.36
N PRO A 359 -6.63 19.81 6.81
CA PRO A 359 -5.26 19.74 7.24
C PRO A 359 -4.30 19.63 6.06
N PHE A 360 -3.39 20.60 5.96
CA PHE A 360 -2.21 20.49 5.12
C PHE A 360 -1.25 19.45 5.71
N SER A 361 -0.41 18.83 4.88
CA SER A 361 0.51 17.74 5.26
C SER A 361 1.58 18.14 6.29
N ASN A 362 1.72 19.44 6.56
CA ASN A 362 2.61 20.01 7.58
C ASN A 362 1.93 20.22 8.94
N ASN A 363 0.61 20.02 9.05
CA ASN A 363 -0.12 20.22 10.30
C ASN A 363 0.11 19.03 11.25
N SER A 364 0.86 19.24 12.33
CA SER A 364 1.26 18.19 13.26
C SER A 364 0.12 17.62 14.14
N ASP A 365 -1.04 18.27 14.14
CA ASP A 365 -2.22 17.79 14.86
C ASP A 365 -2.90 16.67 14.08
N TYR A 366 -2.88 16.78 12.74
CA TYR A 366 -3.49 15.82 11.82
C TYR A 366 -2.49 14.87 11.19
N TYR A 367 -1.21 15.26 11.12
CA TYR A 367 -0.17 14.46 10.52
C TYR A 367 0.94 14.15 11.52
N GLU A 368 1.49 12.94 11.40
CA GLU A 368 2.74 12.55 12.01
C GLU A 368 3.79 12.44 10.92
N THR A 369 4.97 12.99 11.17
CA THR A 369 6.07 13.01 10.21
C THR A 369 7.21 12.18 10.78
N ASN A 370 7.80 11.31 9.96
CA ASN A 370 9.00 10.57 10.33
C ASN A 370 10.28 11.39 10.04
N GLU A 371 11.45 10.88 10.44
CA GLU A 371 12.75 11.54 10.23
C GLU A 371 13.07 11.78 8.73
N ASP A 372 12.46 11.02 7.82
CA ASP A 372 12.59 11.19 6.36
C ASP A 372 11.63 12.24 5.77
N SER A 373 11.02 13.08 6.63
CA SER A 373 10.01 14.08 6.23
C SER A 373 8.77 13.48 5.54
N CYS A 374 8.48 12.19 5.78
CA CYS A 374 7.25 11.56 5.31
C CYS A 374 6.13 11.78 6.32
N SER A 375 5.10 12.52 5.93
CA SER A 375 3.89 12.71 6.74
C SER A 375 2.83 11.63 6.49
N ARG A 376 2.18 11.16 7.56
CA ARG A 376 0.98 10.32 7.54
C ARG A 376 -0.13 10.94 8.36
N ALA A 377 -1.38 10.73 7.97
CA ALA A 377 -2.55 11.17 8.74
C ALA A 377 -2.66 10.42 10.07
N ARG A 378 -3.00 11.10 11.16
CA ARG A 378 -3.14 10.54 12.52
C ARG A 378 -4.48 9.86 12.73
N ASN A 379 -5.51 10.47 12.18
CA ASN A 379 -6.91 10.14 12.26
C ASN A 379 -7.52 10.31 10.86
N HIS A 380 -8.70 9.78 10.62
CA HIS A 380 -9.46 10.08 9.41
C HIS A 380 -10.29 11.34 9.58
N TRP A 381 -10.54 12.05 8.49
CA TRP A 381 -11.52 13.14 8.44
C TRP A 381 -12.34 13.04 7.17
N CYS A 382 -13.45 13.76 7.10
CA CYS A 382 -14.28 13.82 5.90
C CYS A 382 -14.78 15.25 5.65
N PHE A 383 -14.51 15.77 4.46
CA PHE A 383 -15.08 17.05 4.04
C PHE A 383 -16.52 16.85 3.57
N PHE A 384 -17.44 17.72 4.01
CA PHE A 384 -18.78 17.82 3.45
C PHE A 384 -18.95 19.12 2.66
N GLY A 385 -19.52 19.01 1.45
CA GLY A 385 -19.88 20.16 0.63
C GLY A 385 -21.17 19.93 -0.16
N GLU A 386 -22.11 20.87 -0.12
CA GLU A 386 -23.33 20.80 -0.91
C GLU A 386 -23.11 21.33 -2.34
N ILE A 387 -23.47 20.58 -3.36
CA ILE A 387 -23.32 20.98 -4.77
C ILE A 387 -24.22 22.18 -5.04
N THR A 388 -23.61 23.32 -5.40
CA THR A 388 -24.33 24.54 -5.79
C THR A 388 -24.44 24.68 -7.30
N HIS A 389 -23.38 24.31 -8.03
CA HIS A 389 -23.30 24.39 -9.50
C HIS A 389 -22.41 23.27 -10.05
N THR A 390 -22.77 22.73 -11.22
CA THR A 390 -22.04 21.60 -11.83
C THR A 390 -20.98 22.01 -12.84
N ASN A 391 -21.10 23.20 -13.45
CA ASN A 391 -20.20 23.63 -14.54
C ASN A 391 -19.66 25.06 -14.34
N LYS A 392 -19.80 25.63 -13.12
CA LYS A 392 -19.41 27.02 -12.83
C LYS A 392 -17.92 27.29 -13.09
N PHE A 393 -17.06 26.27 -12.93
CA PHE A 393 -15.61 26.39 -13.10
C PHE A 393 -15.05 25.46 -14.21
N GLY A 394 -15.89 25.10 -15.19
CA GLY A 394 -15.54 24.20 -16.30
C GLY A 394 -16.11 22.78 -16.16
N ASN A 395 -15.84 21.93 -17.16
CA ASN A 395 -16.44 20.58 -17.28
C ASN A 395 -15.80 19.52 -16.36
N SER A 396 -14.74 19.86 -15.63
CA SER A 396 -13.99 18.96 -14.74
C SER A 396 -14.02 19.44 -13.28
N SER A 397 -15.03 20.23 -12.90
CA SER A 397 -15.10 20.80 -11.55
C SER A 397 -16.53 21.07 -11.10
N LEU A 398 -16.74 21.05 -9.79
CA LEU A 398 -17.99 21.40 -9.12
C LEU A 398 -17.79 22.63 -8.23
N ALA A 399 -18.82 23.46 -8.15
CA ALA A 399 -18.95 24.43 -7.07
C ALA A 399 -19.73 23.78 -5.93
N VAL A 400 -19.11 23.71 -4.74
CA VAL A 400 -19.76 23.20 -3.54
C VAL A 400 -19.75 24.27 -2.45
N LYS A 401 -20.71 24.22 -1.53
CA LYS A 401 -20.76 25.06 -0.35
C LYS A 401 -20.43 24.20 0.87
N ASP A 402 -19.37 24.54 1.59
CA ASP A 402 -18.95 23.78 2.77
C ASP A 402 -19.88 24.00 3.97
N VAL A 403 -19.54 23.35 5.08
CA VAL A 403 -20.27 23.39 6.36
C VAL A 403 -20.33 24.77 7.03
N ASP A 404 -19.46 25.71 6.66
CA ASP A 404 -19.52 27.11 7.12
C ASP A 404 -20.15 28.03 6.07
N GLY A 405 -20.59 27.46 4.96
CA GLY A 405 -21.23 28.18 3.89
C GLY A 405 -20.28 28.84 2.90
N LYS A 406 -18.98 28.53 2.95
CA LYS A 406 -18.00 29.03 1.99
C LYS A 406 -18.14 28.27 0.67
N GLU A 407 -18.15 28.99 -0.44
CA GLU A 407 -18.08 28.36 -1.75
C GLU A 407 -16.67 27.83 -2.00
N VAL A 408 -16.56 26.59 -2.48
CA VAL A 408 -15.33 25.83 -2.68
C VAL A 408 -15.34 25.24 -4.09
N LYS A 409 -14.21 25.37 -4.80
CA LYS A 409 -13.96 24.68 -6.06
C LYS A 409 -13.48 23.26 -5.76
N LEU A 410 -14.22 22.27 -6.23
CA LEU A 410 -13.83 20.86 -6.25
C LEU A 410 -13.45 20.49 -7.68
N ALA A 411 -12.18 20.28 -7.97
CA ALA A 411 -11.67 19.89 -9.28
C ALA A 411 -11.23 18.42 -9.30
N PHE A 412 -11.27 17.81 -10.49
CA PHE A 412 -10.85 16.42 -10.71
C PHE A 412 -9.60 16.37 -11.59
N GLU A 413 -8.64 15.52 -11.25
CA GLU A 413 -7.36 15.44 -11.97
C GLU A 413 -7.50 14.81 -13.38
N THR A 414 -8.53 13.98 -13.60
CA THR A 414 -8.77 13.37 -14.92
C THR A 414 -9.69 14.21 -15.80
N GLU A 415 -9.32 14.36 -17.08
CA GLU A 415 -10.18 15.00 -18.08
C GLU A 415 -11.52 14.24 -18.16
N ARG A 416 -12.60 14.96 -17.79
CA ARG A 416 -14.04 14.63 -17.88
C ARG A 416 -14.77 14.17 -16.61
N GLY A 417 -14.18 14.20 -15.41
CA GLY A 417 -14.94 13.86 -14.19
C GLY A 417 -15.67 12.51 -14.28
N ARG A 418 -15.13 11.55 -15.05
CA ARG A 418 -15.71 10.19 -15.22
C ARG A 418 -15.77 9.42 -13.89
N GLU A 419 -15.04 9.93 -12.92
CA GLU A 419 -15.01 9.58 -11.49
C GLU A 419 -16.41 9.64 -10.86
N LEU A 420 -17.30 10.46 -11.41
CA LEU A 420 -18.66 10.62 -10.92
C LEU A 420 -19.67 10.33 -12.02
N PRO A 421 -20.63 9.41 -11.80
CA PRO A 421 -21.75 9.21 -12.71
C PRO A 421 -22.50 10.55 -12.91
N PRO A 422 -22.70 11.04 -14.15
CA PRO A 422 -23.30 12.37 -14.40
C PRO A 422 -24.68 12.55 -13.76
N ASN A 423 -25.44 11.45 -13.65
CA ASN A 423 -26.76 11.40 -13.00
C ASN A 423 -26.71 11.55 -11.46
N ARG A 424 -25.53 11.44 -10.84
CA ARG A 424 -25.35 11.63 -9.40
C ARG A 424 -25.00 13.06 -9.03
N VAL A 425 -24.38 13.81 -9.94
CA VAL A 425 -23.98 15.20 -9.76
C VAL A 425 -25.19 16.12 -9.93
N VAL A 426 -25.93 16.34 -8.86
CA VAL A 426 -27.16 17.14 -8.87
C VAL A 426 -27.05 18.23 -7.80
N LYS A 427 -27.48 19.45 -8.15
CA LYS A 427 -27.54 20.59 -7.22
C LYS A 427 -28.36 20.23 -5.98
N GLY A 428 -27.92 20.68 -4.81
CA GLY A 428 -28.56 20.43 -3.53
C GLY A 428 -28.23 19.08 -2.90
N ARG A 429 -27.31 18.29 -3.49
CA ARG A 429 -26.78 17.04 -2.90
C ARG A 429 -25.46 17.28 -2.19
N THR A 430 -25.17 16.52 -1.15
CA THR A 430 -23.92 16.61 -0.38
C THR A 430 -22.85 15.67 -0.91
N VAL A 431 -21.70 16.24 -1.24
CA VAL A 431 -20.45 15.53 -1.48
C VAL A 431 -19.75 15.28 -0.15
N ALA A 432 -19.30 14.05 0.04
CA ALA A 432 -18.45 13.61 1.16
C ALA A 432 -17.11 13.15 0.60
N ILE A 433 -16.00 13.69 1.10
CA ILE A 433 -14.64 13.34 0.66
C ILE A 433 -13.80 12.93 1.87
N ILE A 434 -13.50 11.64 1.98
CA ILE A 434 -12.66 11.08 3.04
C ILE A 434 -11.21 11.53 2.83
N ASN A 435 -10.56 11.97 3.90
CA ASN A 435 -9.20 12.48 3.95
C ASN A 435 -8.92 13.58 2.90
N ALA A 436 -9.92 14.44 2.63
CA ALA A 436 -9.82 15.52 1.67
C ALA A 436 -8.59 16.40 1.92
N LYS A 437 -7.89 16.79 0.85
CA LYS A 437 -6.71 17.66 0.91
C LYS A 437 -7.01 19.03 0.31
N PRO A 438 -6.59 20.11 0.97
CA PRO A 438 -6.68 21.44 0.37
C PRO A 438 -5.69 21.54 -0.80
N HIS A 439 -6.08 22.28 -1.84
CA HIS A 439 -5.28 22.55 -3.03
C HIS A 439 -5.32 24.05 -3.36
N GLU A 440 -4.15 24.63 -3.62
CA GLU A 440 -4.02 26.03 -4.03
C GLU A 440 -3.98 26.10 -5.55
N PHE A 441 -5.05 26.63 -6.15
CA PHE A 441 -5.13 26.79 -7.61
C PHE A 441 -4.28 27.98 -8.07
N PRO A 442 -3.69 27.96 -9.28
CA PRO A 442 -2.88 29.07 -9.79
C PRO A 442 -3.65 30.39 -9.88
N ILE A 443 -2.95 31.51 -9.66
CA ILE A 443 -3.52 32.87 -9.72
C ILE A 443 -4.10 33.20 -11.12
N GLY A 444 -3.56 32.59 -12.19
CA GLY A 444 -4.04 32.76 -13.56
C GLY A 444 -5.28 31.95 -13.94
N ASP A 445 -5.84 31.17 -13.02
CA ASP A 445 -7.13 30.50 -13.23
C ASP A 445 -8.27 31.54 -13.12
N GLU A 446 -8.72 32.08 -14.24
CA GLU A 446 -9.77 33.11 -14.31
C GLU A 446 -11.08 32.72 -13.59
N SER A 447 -11.30 31.43 -13.34
CA SER A 447 -12.48 30.92 -12.65
C SER A 447 -12.40 31.04 -11.13
N TYR A 448 -11.21 31.09 -10.52
CA TYR A 448 -11.04 31.02 -9.05
C TYR A 448 -9.88 31.84 -8.46
N GLY A 449 -8.99 32.38 -9.30
CA GLY A 449 -8.04 33.46 -8.97
C GLY A 449 -7.13 33.21 -7.76
N GLY A 450 -6.50 32.04 -7.65
CA GLY A 450 -5.54 31.79 -6.55
C GLY A 450 -6.15 31.28 -5.23
N LYS A 451 -7.45 30.97 -5.17
CA LYS A 451 -8.10 30.54 -3.93
C LYS A 451 -7.92 29.05 -3.63
N ILE A 452 -7.85 28.71 -2.34
CA ILE A 452 -7.82 27.33 -1.84
C ILE A 452 -9.15 26.62 -2.19
N GLY A 453 -9.06 25.44 -2.81
CA GLY A 453 -10.15 24.51 -3.01
C GLY A 453 -9.71 23.06 -2.78
N ILE A 454 -10.33 22.10 -3.47
CA ILE A 454 -9.98 20.68 -3.37
C ILE A 454 -9.67 20.17 -4.78
N LEU A 455 -8.49 19.58 -4.96
CA LEU A 455 -8.17 18.77 -6.13
C LEU A 455 -8.27 17.31 -5.72
N HIS A 456 -9.13 16.56 -6.38
CA HIS A 456 -9.44 15.18 -6.07
C HIS A 456 -9.04 14.25 -7.22
N ASP A 457 -8.45 13.12 -6.87
CA ASP A 457 -7.86 12.14 -7.78
C ASP A 457 -8.28 10.69 -7.47
N ASP A 458 -9.11 10.47 -6.44
CA ASP A 458 -9.43 9.14 -5.92
C ASP A 458 -10.94 8.90 -5.77
N GLU A 459 -11.53 8.34 -6.83
CA GLU A 459 -12.96 7.99 -6.93
C GLU A 459 -13.54 7.24 -5.72
N LEU A 460 -12.73 6.42 -5.01
CA LEU A 460 -13.25 5.65 -3.86
C LEU A 460 -13.25 6.45 -2.56
N CYS A 461 -12.58 7.60 -2.48
CA CYS A 461 -12.64 8.46 -1.30
C CYS A 461 -13.79 9.48 -1.37
N LEU A 462 -14.53 9.54 -2.49
CA LEU A 462 -15.62 10.48 -2.69
C LEU A 462 -16.96 9.78 -2.87
N LYS A 463 -18.00 10.29 -2.19
CA LYS A 463 -19.38 9.87 -2.40
C LYS A 463 -20.32 11.06 -2.40
N ILE A 464 -21.34 11.00 -3.26
CA ILE A 464 -22.44 11.98 -3.26
C ILE A 464 -23.65 11.33 -2.62
N PHE A 465 -24.10 11.89 -1.50
CA PHE A 465 -25.33 11.49 -0.83
C PHE A 465 -26.54 12.24 -1.40
N PRO A 466 -27.70 11.59 -1.55
CA PRO A 466 -28.91 12.20 -2.09
C PRO A 466 -29.64 13.06 -1.04
N LEU A 467 -28.88 13.80 -0.23
CA LEU A 467 -29.36 14.70 0.83
C LEU A 467 -28.68 16.04 0.63
N SER A 468 -29.40 17.13 0.91
CA SER A 468 -28.78 18.43 1.17
C SER A 468 -28.02 18.42 2.49
N LEU A 469 -27.15 19.42 2.68
CA LEU A 469 -26.35 19.51 3.90
C LEU A 469 -27.25 19.78 5.12
N LYS A 470 -28.35 20.51 4.91
CA LYS A 470 -29.39 20.73 5.92
C LYS A 470 -30.07 19.42 6.34
N GLU A 471 -30.48 18.60 5.38
CA GLU A 471 -31.12 17.31 5.65
C GLU A 471 -30.15 16.33 6.33
N LEU A 472 -28.87 16.33 5.90
CA LEU A 472 -27.82 15.52 6.51
C LEU A 472 -27.62 15.88 8.00
N PHE A 473 -27.59 17.17 8.34
CA PHE A 473 -27.46 17.59 9.74
C PHE A 473 -28.73 17.36 10.56
N ALA A 474 -29.92 17.48 9.96
CA ALA A 474 -31.15 17.10 10.64
C ALA A 474 -31.17 15.59 10.98
N LEU A 475 -30.68 14.74 10.08
CA LEU A 475 -30.50 13.31 10.34
C LEU A 475 -29.48 13.05 11.45
N ASN A 476 -28.33 13.76 11.43
CA ASN A 476 -27.33 13.69 12.51
C ASN A 476 -27.95 14.03 13.87
N ASP A 477 -28.72 15.12 13.95
CA ASP A 477 -29.33 15.59 15.19
C ASP A 477 -30.31 14.53 15.76
N GLN A 478 -31.10 13.87 14.90
CA GLN A 478 -31.96 12.75 15.34
C GLN A 478 -31.14 11.53 15.84
N ILE A 479 -30.10 11.13 15.11
CA ILE A 479 -29.28 9.97 15.47
C ILE A 479 -28.57 10.22 16.82
N GLN A 480 -28.01 11.41 17.01
CA GLN A 480 -27.33 11.78 18.25
C GLN A 480 -28.25 11.74 19.48
N VAL A 481 -29.54 12.06 19.31
CA VAL A 481 -30.53 12.02 20.41
C VAL A 481 -30.98 10.59 20.71
N PHE A 482 -31.29 9.80 19.68
CA PHE A 482 -32.02 8.53 19.84
C PHE A 482 -31.18 7.27 19.72
N SER A 483 -29.95 7.37 19.23
CA SER A 483 -29.10 6.21 18.96
C SER A 483 -27.89 6.15 19.92
N THR A 484 -27.42 7.29 20.42
CA THR A 484 -26.26 7.39 21.30
C THR A 484 -26.58 6.81 22.69
N GLU A 485 -25.70 5.93 23.18
CA GLU A 485 -25.78 5.39 24.53
C GLU A 485 -25.06 6.29 25.54
N LYS A 486 -25.73 6.61 26.65
CA LYS A 486 -25.10 7.33 27.78
C LYS A 486 -25.39 6.56 29.06
N ASN A 487 -24.34 6.09 29.74
CA ASN A 487 -24.41 5.33 30.99
C ASN A 487 -25.31 4.09 30.91
N GLY A 488 -25.23 3.29 29.83
CA GLY A 488 -26.08 2.10 29.66
C GLY A 488 -27.50 2.38 29.16
N LEU A 489 -27.88 3.66 28.99
CA LEU A 489 -29.23 4.08 28.65
C LEU A 489 -29.29 4.68 27.24
N ARG A 490 -30.33 4.34 26.49
CA ARG A 490 -30.69 4.95 25.21
C ARG A 490 -32.10 5.51 25.29
N MET A 491 -32.41 6.48 24.42
CA MET A 491 -33.73 7.09 24.34
C MET A 491 -34.62 6.30 23.38
N CYS A 492 -35.79 5.88 23.85
CA CYS A 492 -36.79 5.26 22.99
C CYS A 492 -37.31 6.29 21.99
N HIS A 493 -37.23 6.00 20.70
CA HIS A 493 -37.70 6.93 19.67
C HIS A 493 -39.22 7.10 19.64
N GLY A 494 -39.99 6.18 20.24
CA GLY A 494 -41.45 6.30 20.33
C GLY A 494 -41.92 7.21 21.46
N CYS A 495 -41.55 6.86 22.70
CA CYS A 495 -42.02 7.55 23.91
C CYS A 495 -41.03 8.55 24.50
N GLN A 496 -39.83 8.68 23.91
CA GLN A 496 -38.74 9.58 24.33
C GLN A 496 -38.20 9.33 25.75
N LYS A 497 -38.59 8.22 26.40
CA LYS A 497 -38.04 7.81 27.70
C LYS A 497 -36.73 7.06 27.53
N LYS A 498 -35.81 7.26 28.47
CA LYS A 498 -34.54 6.52 28.55
C LYS A 498 -34.75 5.13 29.16
N SER A 499 -34.10 4.12 28.60
CA SER A 499 -34.13 2.75 29.10
C SER A 499 -32.87 1.99 28.69
N ALA A 500 -32.46 1.01 29.50
CA ALA A 500 -31.43 0.04 29.14
C ALA A 500 -32.01 -1.12 28.31
N ALA A 501 -33.26 -1.52 28.58
CA ALA A 501 -33.96 -2.57 27.86
C ALA A 501 -34.74 -1.97 26.69
N LEU A 502 -34.10 -1.88 25.52
CA LEU A 502 -34.71 -1.45 24.26
C LEU A 502 -34.39 -2.44 23.15
N PHE A 503 -35.30 -2.57 22.19
CA PHE A 503 -35.11 -3.39 20.99
C PHE A 503 -34.71 -2.52 19.79
N LYS A 504 -33.71 -2.97 19.05
CA LYS A 504 -33.17 -2.29 17.86
C LYS A 504 -34.13 -2.43 16.67
N CYS A 505 -34.27 -1.37 15.88
CA CYS A 505 -35.00 -1.41 14.61
C CYS A 505 -34.33 -2.42 13.66
N GLN A 506 -35.03 -3.49 13.28
CA GLN A 506 -34.48 -4.55 12.43
C GLN A 506 -34.17 -4.10 10.99
N LYS A 507 -34.70 -2.95 10.55
CA LYS A 507 -34.49 -2.44 9.19
C LYS A 507 -33.22 -1.60 9.07
N CYS A 508 -33.11 -0.52 9.84
CA CYS A 508 -31.95 0.38 9.77
C CYS A 508 -30.86 0.01 10.78
N SER A 509 -31.21 -0.68 11.86
CA SER A 509 -30.33 -1.00 12.98
C SER A 509 -29.61 0.24 13.54
N MET A 510 -30.32 1.35 13.69
CA MET A 510 -29.79 2.58 14.32
C MET A 510 -30.68 3.05 15.48
N PHE A 511 -32.00 2.92 15.35
CA PHE A 511 -32.97 3.42 16.34
C PHE A 511 -33.49 2.31 17.25
N TRP A 512 -33.97 2.70 18.44
CA TRP A 512 -34.31 1.79 19.54
C TRP A 512 -35.71 2.08 20.12
N TYR A 513 -36.39 1.02 20.59
CA TYR A 513 -37.76 1.10 21.06
C TYR A 513 -38.03 0.27 22.31
N CYS A 514 -38.91 0.79 23.17
CA CYS A 514 -39.34 0.14 24.41
C CYS A 514 -40.20 -1.11 24.17
N SER A 515 -40.96 -1.07 23.07
CA SER A 515 -41.98 -2.06 22.74
C SER A 515 -42.37 -1.90 21.27
N ARG A 516 -43.14 -2.86 20.76
CA ARG A 516 -43.72 -2.76 19.41
C ARG A 516 -44.65 -1.55 19.25
N ALA A 517 -45.39 -1.17 20.29
CA ALA A 517 -46.24 0.02 20.28
C ALA A 517 -45.40 1.31 20.17
N CYS A 518 -44.31 1.41 20.95
CA CYS A 518 -43.31 2.49 20.82
C CYS A 518 -42.75 2.56 19.38
N GLN A 519 -42.52 1.42 18.74
CA GLN A 519 -42.04 1.39 17.35
C GLN A 519 -43.06 1.92 16.36
N ILE A 520 -44.35 1.60 16.51
CA ILE A 520 -45.40 2.13 15.63
C ILE A 520 -45.52 3.65 15.77
N ILE A 521 -45.54 4.16 17.00
CA ILE A 521 -45.57 5.60 17.28
C ILE A 521 -44.35 6.28 16.65
N GLY A 522 -43.15 5.75 16.92
CA GLY A 522 -41.92 6.29 16.36
C GLY A 522 -41.88 6.27 14.83
N TRP A 523 -42.50 5.24 14.22
CA TRP A 523 -42.57 5.06 12.77
C TRP A 523 -43.43 6.11 12.09
N SER A 524 -44.66 6.34 12.58
CA SER A 524 -45.64 7.20 11.91
C SER A 524 -45.69 8.63 12.43
N GLN A 525 -45.43 8.86 13.72
CA GLN A 525 -45.59 10.17 14.36
C GLN A 525 -44.28 10.92 14.53
N ASN A 526 -43.15 10.20 14.68
CA ASN A 526 -41.83 10.81 14.88
C ASN A 526 -40.93 10.65 13.64
N GLU A 527 -41.51 10.47 12.45
CA GLU A 527 -40.79 10.48 11.16
C GLU A 527 -39.69 9.40 10.98
N HIS A 528 -39.67 8.36 11.81
CA HIS A 528 -38.66 7.31 11.65
C HIS A 528 -38.77 6.58 10.31
N GLN A 529 -39.95 6.53 9.69
CA GLN A 529 -40.14 5.94 8.38
C GLN A 529 -39.16 6.51 7.34
N ASP A 530 -39.02 7.84 7.29
CA ASP A 530 -38.22 8.52 6.28
C ASP A 530 -36.73 8.36 6.58
N VAL A 531 -36.34 8.53 7.84
CA VAL A 531 -34.97 8.31 8.31
C VAL A 531 -34.53 6.85 8.10
N CYS A 532 -35.40 5.89 8.39
CA CYS A 532 -35.13 4.47 8.18
C CYS A 532 -34.93 4.17 6.69
N ALA A 533 -35.70 4.81 5.81
CA ALA A 533 -35.57 4.64 4.37
C ALA A 533 -34.21 5.16 3.87
N ILE A 534 -33.77 6.33 4.36
CA ILE A 534 -32.47 6.92 4.03
C ILE A 534 -31.33 5.98 4.46
N LEU A 535 -31.29 5.58 5.74
CA LEU A 535 -30.22 4.73 6.29
C LEU A 535 -30.16 3.33 5.66
N LYS A 536 -31.30 2.82 5.16
CA LYS A 536 -31.36 1.56 4.43
C LYS A 536 -30.84 1.70 2.99
N LYS A 537 -31.17 2.81 2.32
CA LYS A 537 -30.73 3.08 0.94
C LYS A 537 -29.27 3.52 0.87
N GLU A 538 -28.75 4.15 1.92
CA GLU A 538 -27.37 4.64 2.02
C GLU A 538 -26.58 3.94 3.14
N PRO A 539 -26.08 2.71 2.91
CA PRO A 539 -25.32 1.96 3.91
C PRO A 539 -24.01 2.65 4.30
N ASP A 540 -23.36 3.36 3.37
CA ASP A 540 -22.15 4.13 3.68
C ASP A 540 -22.43 5.28 4.63
N LEU A 541 -23.55 5.98 4.47
CA LEU A 541 -23.92 7.07 5.37
C LEU A 541 -24.11 6.54 6.80
N LYS A 542 -24.80 5.40 6.94
CA LYS A 542 -24.92 4.71 8.22
C LYS A 542 -23.55 4.34 8.80
N ARG A 543 -22.66 3.80 7.97
CA ARG A 543 -21.31 3.39 8.40
C ARG A 543 -20.45 4.57 8.82
N MET A 544 -20.60 5.75 8.22
CA MET A 544 -19.89 6.96 8.64
C MET A 544 -20.20 7.35 10.10
N PHE A 545 -21.43 7.11 10.58
CA PHE A 545 -21.80 7.33 11.99
C PHE A 545 -21.13 6.35 12.96
N LEU A 546 -20.79 5.15 12.48
CA LEU A 546 -20.26 4.04 13.29
C LEU A 546 -18.75 3.85 13.12
N LEU A 547 -18.14 4.55 12.16
CA LEU A 547 -16.71 4.47 11.91
C LEU A 547 -15.96 5.13 13.06
N ASP A 548 -14.93 4.47 13.56
CA ASP A 548 -13.97 5.11 14.46
C ASP A 548 -13.04 6.00 13.63
N TRP A 549 -13.32 7.30 13.60
CA TRP A 549 -12.51 8.27 12.88
C TRP A 549 -11.19 8.59 13.59
N ASP A 550 -11.10 8.33 14.91
CA ASP A 550 -9.92 8.62 15.72
C ASP A 550 -8.87 7.51 15.61
N THR A 551 -9.30 6.30 15.25
CA THR A 551 -8.43 5.20 14.85
C THR A 551 -8.19 5.25 13.35
N TYR A 552 -6.95 5.56 12.95
CA TYR A 552 -6.56 5.43 11.56
C TYR A 552 -6.38 3.95 11.22
N ASP A 553 -7.41 3.36 10.62
CA ASP A 553 -7.30 2.10 9.90
C ASP A 553 -7.02 2.43 8.44
N ILE A 554 -5.89 1.94 7.95
CA ILE A 554 -5.20 2.33 6.73
C ILE A 554 -5.98 2.39 5.41
N HIS A 555 -7.24 1.96 5.35
CA HIS A 555 -8.02 1.95 4.11
C HIS A 555 -9.50 2.29 4.30
N VAL A 556 -9.79 3.49 4.81
CA VAL A 556 -11.17 4.03 4.82
C VAL A 556 -11.49 4.64 3.44
N GLN A 557 -12.32 3.93 2.69
CA GLN A 557 -12.86 4.36 1.39
C GLN A 557 -14.30 3.85 1.21
N PHE A 558 -15.03 4.41 0.26
CA PHE A 558 -16.32 3.91 -0.16
C PHE A 558 -16.21 2.69 -1.11
N PRO A 559 -17.11 1.69 -1.00
CA PRO A 559 -18.04 1.51 0.10
C PRO A 559 -17.30 1.19 1.41
N LEU A 560 -17.74 1.78 2.52
CA LEU A 560 -17.10 1.62 3.82
C LEU A 560 -17.19 0.15 4.28
N PRO A 561 -16.19 -0.40 4.99
CA PRO A 561 -16.21 -1.79 5.44
C PRO A 561 -17.40 -2.09 6.39
N ALA A 562 -17.82 -3.36 6.44
CA ALA A 562 -19.05 -3.81 7.09
C ALA A 562 -19.05 -3.79 8.61
#